data_AF-A0A4P7PUC2-F1
#
_entry.id   AF-A0A4P7PUC2-F1
#
_cell.length_a   1.000
_cell.length_b   1.000
_cell.length_c   1.000
_cell.angle_alpha   90.00
_cell.angle_beta   90.00
_cell.angle_gamma   90.00
#
_symmetry.space_group_name_H-M   'P 1'
#
loop_
_entity.id
_entity.type
_entity.pdbx_description
1 polymer ?
#
loop_
_entity_poly.entity_id
_entity_poly.type
_entity_poly.pdbx_seq_one_letter_code
_entity_poly.pdbx_strand_id
1 'polypeptide(L)'
;MKNLTIVILIILLGCEKSQKVVTAKPDSNGSIKIYSWEEYEKVIRKNPKQKIEIIDTICPFEIKKAKLDIKKNKLVLYSYDCIAGTLDELNIVIKPYGMIAKEGKRTCTGPPKGLNYFCYEDVMSKEIEDRYGQNWIDSMERTAIKNYVIKNPSKPYFEAGKDLRDEYIKK
;
A
#
# COMPACT_ATOMS: atom_id res chain seq x y z
N MET A 1 -19.32 19.90 -54.40
CA MET A 1 -19.39 19.12 -53.14
C MET A 1 -17.98 18.73 -52.71
N LYS A 2 -17.38 19.46 -51.76
CA LYS A 2 -16.26 18.95 -50.96
C LYS A 2 -16.47 19.47 -49.54
N ASN A 3 -17.14 18.66 -48.74
CA ASN A 3 -17.42 18.94 -47.34
C ASN A 3 -16.14 18.78 -46.53
N LEU A 4 -15.66 19.91 -46.02
CA LEU A 4 -15.30 20.16 -44.63
C LEU A 4 -15.16 18.90 -43.74
N THR A 5 -13.93 18.56 -43.38
CA THR A 5 -13.65 17.73 -42.20
C THR A 5 -12.59 18.44 -41.37
N ILE A 6 -13.05 19.35 -40.52
CA ILE A 6 -12.27 19.96 -39.45
C ILE A 6 -12.22 18.92 -38.31
N VAL A 7 -11.10 18.23 -38.17
CA VAL A 7 -10.85 17.37 -37.01
C VAL A 7 -10.43 18.28 -35.86
N ILE A 8 -11.38 18.45 -34.95
CA ILE A 8 -11.30 19.25 -33.75
C ILE A 8 -10.28 18.60 -32.79
N LEU A 9 -9.10 19.22 -32.71
CA LEU A 9 -8.03 18.92 -31.76
C LEU A 9 -8.39 19.55 -30.40
N ILE A 10 -9.40 19.00 -29.71
CA ILE A 10 -9.83 19.48 -28.39
C ILE A 10 -8.98 18.83 -27.28
N ILE A 11 -8.07 19.67 -26.77
CA ILE A 11 -7.82 19.91 -25.35
C ILE A 11 -7.30 18.69 -24.55
N LEU A 12 -6.01 18.40 -24.72
CA LEU A 12 -5.15 17.76 -23.71
C LEU A 12 -4.64 18.78 -22.67
N LEU A 13 -5.50 19.70 -22.22
CA LEU A 13 -5.25 20.44 -20.98
C LEU A 13 -5.91 19.67 -19.83
N GLY A 14 -5.40 18.46 -19.59
CA GLY A 14 -5.60 17.80 -18.31
C GLY A 14 -4.98 18.68 -17.24
N CYS A 15 -5.82 19.35 -16.45
CA CYS A 15 -5.35 20.08 -15.27
C CYS A 15 -4.57 19.12 -14.38
N GLU A 16 -3.25 19.27 -14.33
CA GLU A 16 -2.47 18.91 -13.15
C GLU A 16 -2.88 19.86 -12.03
N LYS A 17 -4.02 19.59 -11.39
CA LYS A 17 -4.25 20.08 -10.04
C LYS A 17 -3.25 19.32 -9.17
N SER A 18 -2.05 19.87 -9.03
CA SER A 18 -1.21 19.59 -7.88
C SER A 18 -2.12 19.71 -6.66
N GLN A 19 -2.30 18.60 -5.94
CA GLN A 19 -3.05 18.61 -4.69
C GLN A 19 -2.32 19.57 -3.76
N LYS A 20 -2.81 20.82 -3.67
CA LYS A 20 -2.44 21.71 -2.58
C LYS A 20 -2.81 20.96 -1.31
N VAL A 21 -1.79 20.50 -0.60
CA VAL A 21 -1.94 19.89 0.72
C VAL A 21 -2.61 20.95 1.58
N VAL A 22 -3.92 20.81 1.78
CA VAL A 22 -4.68 21.66 2.69
C VAL A 22 -4.17 21.29 4.07
N THR A 23 -3.24 22.09 4.59
CA THR A 23 -2.87 22.02 6.00
C THR A 23 -4.08 22.42 6.81
N ALA A 24 -4.62 21.51 7.61
CA ALA A 24 -5.74 21.76 8.51
C ALA A 24 -5.41 22.96 9.42
N LYS A 25 -6.34 23.92 9.50
CA LYS A 25 -6.20 25.10 10.37
C LYS A 25 -6.75 24.76 11.76
N PRO A 26 -6.15 25.30 12.84
CA PRO A 26 -6.71 25.17 14.19
C PRO A 26 -8.13 25.76 14.27
N ASP A 27 -8.99 25.15 15.09
CA ASP A 27 -10.30 25.65 15.44
C ASP A 27 -10.24 26.79 16.46
N SER A 28 -11.40 27.30 16.90
CA SER A 28 -11.50 28.37 17.90
C SER A 28 -10.87 28.02 19.25
N ASN A 29 -10.64 26.73 19.53
CA ASN A 29 -10.01 26.22 20.75
C ASN A 29 -8.53 25.87 20.54
N GLY A 30 -7.96 26.23 19.38
CA GLY A 30 -6.58 25.92 19.01
C GLY A 30 -6.32 24.45 18.68
N SER A 31 -7.37 23.63 18.52
CA SER A 31 -7.27 22.20 18.20
C SER A 31 -7.33 21.96 16.70
N ILE A 32 -6.59 20.98 16.20
CA ILE A 32 -6.70 20.54 14.80
C ILE A 32 -7.44 19.19 14.75
N LYS A 33 -8.47 19.12 13.92
CA LYS A 33 -9.19 17.88 13.62
C LYS A 33 -8.39 17.04 12.65
N ILE A 34 -8.20 15.77 12.99
CA ILE A 34 -7.38 14.82 12.23
C ILE A 34 -8.25 13.66 11.75
N TYR A 35 -8.26 13.44 10.45
CA TYR A 35 -9.13 12.47 9.79
C TYR A 35 -8.39 11.21 9.32
N SER A 36 -7.05 11.24 9.34
CA SER A 36 -6.17 10.18 8.86
C SER A 36 -4.82 10.17 9.56
N TRP A 37 -4.11 9.04 9.50
CA TRP A 37 -2.74 8.92 9.98
C TRP A 37 -1.75 9.85 9.26
N GLU A 38 -1.84 9.97 7.93
CA GLU A 38 -0.94 10.84 7.17
C GLU A 38 -1.11 12.32 7.53
N GLU A 39 -2.33 12.73 7.89
CA GLU A 39 -2.60 14.07 8.38
C GLU A 39 -2.01 14.28 9.78
N TYR A 40 -2.18 13.29 10.67
CA TYR A 40 -1.57 13.28 12.00
C TYR A 40 -0.05 13.47 11.93
N GLU A 41 0.64 12.65 11.13
CA GLU A 41 2.10 12.71 10.98
C GLU A 41 2.56 14.08 10.50
N LYS A 42 1.86 14.67 9.52
CA LYS A 42 2.18 16.00 9.00
C LYS A 42 2.04 17.08 10.08
N VAL A 43 0.99 17.01 10.90
CA VAL A 43 0.75 17.98 11.96
C VAL A 43 1.79 17.86 13.07
N ILE A 44 1.99 16.66 13.62
CA ILE A 44 2.91 16.44 14.74
C ILE A 44 4.36 16.66 14.35
N ARG A 45 4.77 16.29 13.12
CA ARG A 45 6.13 16.59 12.62
C ARG A 45 6.41 18.09 12.55
N LYS A 46 5.39 18.91 12.26
CA LYS A 46 5.53 20.37 12.18
C LYS A 46 5.43 21.03 13.56
N ASN A 47 4.54 20.56 14.42
CA ASN A 47 4.36 21.05 15.77
C ASN A 47 4.00 19.90 16.73
N PRO A 48 4.99 19.31 17.43
CA PRO A 48 4.75 18.19 18.33
C PRO A 48 3.83 18.50 19.52
N LYS A 49 3.65 19.79 19.86
CA LYS A 49 2.79 20.24 20.97
C LYS A 49 1.38 20.62 20.51
N GLN A 50 1.05 20.41 19.23
CA GLN A 50 -0.25 20.77 18.68
C GLN A 50 -1.36 19.98 19.38
N LYS A 51 -2.40 20.68 19.84
CA LYS A 51 -3.61 20.05 20.34
C LYS A 51 -4.38 19.44 19.17
N ILE A 52 -4.73 18.16 19.29
CA ILE A 52 -5.35 17.37 18.23
C ILE A 52 -6.66 16.76 18.74
N GLU A 53 -7.66 16.77 17.86
CA GLU A 53 -8.89 15.99 17.99
C GLU A 53 -8.91 14.94 16.88
N ILE A 54 -8.95 13.66 17.24
CA ILE A 54 -8.98 12.57 16.27
C ILE A 54 -10.41 12.22 15.93
N ILE A 55 -10.73 12.18 14.64
CA ILE A 55 -12.04 11.80 14.10
C ILE A 55 -11.97 10.45 13.37
N ASP A 56 -10.86 10.15 12.69
CA ASP A 56 -10.64 8.93 11.88
C ASP A 56 -11.81 8.55 10.95
N THR A 57 -11.90 9.22 9.81
CA THR A 57 -12.94 8.89 8.80
C THR A 57 -12.42 8.00 7.68
N ILE A 58 -11.09 7.86 7.55
CA ILE A 58 -10.48 7.08 6.47
C ILE A 58 -10.64 5.59 6.72
N CYS A 59 -10.36 5.08 7.93
CA CYS A 59 -10.40 3.65 8.17
C CYS A 59 -11.79 3.01 7.91
N PRO A 60 -12.92 3.57 8.39
CA PRO A 60 -14.24 3.05 8.05
C PRO A 60 -14.53 3.05 6.54
N PHE A 61 -14.08 4.08 5.81
CA PHE A 61 -14.20 4.16 4.36
C PHE A 61 -13.36 3.08 3.66
N GLU A 62 -12.12 2.87 4.10
CA GLU A 62 -11.22 1.85 3.59
C GLU A 62 -11.77 0.44 3.79
N ILE A 63 -12.31 0.13 4.97
CA ILE A 63 -12.96 -1.16 5.26
C ILE A 63 -14.16 -1.37 4.32
N LYS A 64 -15.00 -0.34 4.12
CA LYS A 64 -16.14 -0.42 3.20
C LYS A 64 -15.68 -0.69 1.77
N LYS A 65 -14.62 -0.01 1.33
CA LYS A 65 -14.03 -0.20 0.00
C LYS A 65 -13.42 -1.60 -0.15
N ALA A 66 -12.69 -2.09 0.84
CA ALA A 66 -12.10 -3.43 0.83
C ALA A 66 -13.19 -4.50 0.66
N LYS A 67 -14.26 -4.41 1.46
CA LYS A 67 -15.43 -5.31 1.34
C LYS A 67 -16.08 -5.26 -0.05
N LEU A 68 -16.16 -4.08 -0.68
CA LEU A 68 -16.69 -3.95 -2.05
C LEU A 68 -15.78 -4.58 -3.09
N ASP A 69 -14.47 -4.43 -2.96
CA ASP A 69 -13.48 -5.03 -3.86
C ASP A 69 -13.45 -6.58 -3.69
N ILE A 70 -13.51 -7.07 -2.46
CA ILE A 70 -13.63 -8.52 -2.14
C ILE A 70 -14.88 -9.12 -2.79
N LYS A 71 -16.04 -8.46 -2.68
CA LYS A 71 -17.29 -8.90 -3.34
C LYS A 71 -17.18 -8.99 -4.87
N LYS A 72 -16.27 -8.20 -5.46
CA LYS A 72 -15.97 -8.22 -6.91
C LYS A 72 -14.82 -9.17 -7.25
N ASN A 73 -14.41 -10.02 -6.32
CA ASN A 73 -13.26 -10.92 -6.42
C ASN A 73 -11.95 -10.20 -6.76
N LYS A 74 -11.80 -8.94 -6.34
CA LYS A 74 -10.60 -8.13 -6.52
C LYS A 74 -9.79 -8.16 -5.24
N LEU A 75 -8.92 -9.17 -5.12
CA LEU A 75 -8.00 -9.31 -3.99
C LEU A 75 -6.67 -8.61 -4.29
N VAL A 76 -6.15 -7.93 -3.28
CA VAL A 76 -4.87 -7.22 -3.35
C VAL A 76 -4.03 -7.67 -2.16
N LEU A 77 -2.88 -8.28 -2.43
CA LEU A 77 -1.91 -8.66 -1.41
C LEU A 77 -0.95 -7.48 -1.21
N TYR A 78 -0.82 -7.00 0.02
CA TYR A 78 0.15 -5.96 0.38
C TYR A 78 1.40 -6.62 0.96
N SER A 79 2.51 -6.51 0.22
CA SER A 79 3.81 -7.02 0.66
C SER A 79 4.64 -5.89 1.22
N TYR A 80 5.32 -6.18 2.31
CA TYR A 80 6.06 -5.17 3.05
C TYR A 80 7.58 -5.41 3.06
N ASP A 81 8.03 -6.49 2.44
CA ASP A 81 9.45 -6.85 2.28
C ASP A 81 9.93 -6.45 0.88
N CYS A 82 10.20 -5.16 0.71
CA CYS A 82 10.45 -4.56 -0.59
C CYS A 82 11.95 -4.42 -0.87
N ILE A 83 12.62 -5.54 -1.14
CA ILE A 83 13.84 -5.50 -1.95
C ILE A 83 13.41 -5.37 -3.41
N ALA A 84 14.03 -4.46 -4.15
CA ALA A 84 13.68 -4.20 -5.55
C ALA A 84 13.67 -5.50 -6.39
N GLY A 85 12.47 -5.86 -6.87
CA GLY A 85 12.20 -7.03 -7.71
C GLY A 85 11.54 -8.22 -7.00
N THR A 86 11.44 -8.26 -5.66
CA THR A 86 10.65 -9.30 -4.96
C THR A 86 9.15 -9.14 -5.22
N LEU A 87 8.66 -7.90 -5.38
CA LEU A 87 7.26 -7.62 -5.69
C LEU A 87 6.84 -8.14 -7.08
N ASP A 88 7.74 -8.10 -8.06
CA ASP A 88 7.49 -8.65 -9.39
C ASP A 88 7.39 -10.17 -9.35
N GLU A 89 8.31 -10.83 -8.62
CA GLU A 89 8.25 -12.26 -8.38
C GLU A 89 6.99 -12.66 -7.60
N LEU A 90 6.56 -11.86 -6.63
CA LEU A 90 5.33 -12.11 -5.89
C LEU A 90 4.10 -12.02 -6.78
N ASN A 91 4.02 -11.00 -7.64
CA ASN A 91 2.96 -10.90 -8.65
C ASN A 91 2.92 -12.12 -9.56
N ILE A 92 4.08 -12.68 -9.96
CA ILE A 92 4.14 -13.91 -10.75
C ILE A 92 3.59 -15.10 -9.95
N VAL A 93 3.99 -15.26 -8.69
CA VAL A 93 3.59 -16.36 -7.80
C VAL A 93 2.08 -16.36 -7.54
N ILE A 94 1.47 -15.20 -7.31
CA ILE A 94 0.06 -15.10 -6.94
C ILE A 94 -0.89 -14.92 -8.13
N LYS A 95 -0.37 -14.70 -9.34
CA LYS A 95 -1.17 -14.55 -10.57
C LYS A 95 -2.17 -15.70 -10.81
N PRO A 96 -1.82 -16.99 -10.57
CA PRO A 96 -2.78 -18.09 -10.73
C PRO A 96 -4.03 -17.97 -9.84
N TYR A 97 -3.95 -17.19 -8.77
CA TYR A 97 -5.06 -16.95 -7.84
C TYR A 97 -5.89 -15.71 -8.18
N GLY A 98 -5.61 -15.06 -9.32
CA GLY A 98 -6.34 -13.88 -9.79
C GLY A 98 -6.10 -12.63 -8.94
N MET A 99 -4.96 -12.57 -8.23
CA MET A 99 -4.62 -11.47 -7.32
C MET A 99 -3.53 -10.58 -7.91
N ILE A 100 -3.39 -9.38 -7.33
CA ILE A 100 -2.25 -8.49 -7.58
C ILE A 100 -1.54 -8.20 -6.27
N ALA A 101 -0.22 -8.05 -6.33
CA ALA A 101 0.59 -7.61 -5.21
C ALA A 101 0.89 -6.12 -5.33
N LYS A 102 0.89 -5.43 -4.19
CA LYS A 102 1.31 -4.04 -4.05
C LYS A 102 2.30 -3.91 -2.91
N GLU A 103 3.13 -2.88 -3.00
CA GLU A 103 3.93 -2.45 -1.87
C GLU A 103 3.01 -1.88 -0.78
N GLY A 104 3.08 -2.48 0.39
CA GLY A 104 2.51 -1.95 1.62
C GLY A 104 3.45 -0.91 2.22
N LYS A 105 2.87 0.08 2.91
CA LYS A 105 3.68 1.03 3.67
C LYS A 105 3.91 0.44 5.05
N ARG A 106 5.17 0.32 5.49
CA ARG A 106 5.46 0.07 6.92
C ARG A 106 5.73 1.39 7.62
N THR A 107 5.16 1.56 8.81
CA THR A 107 5.66 2.52 9.80
C THR A 107 6.34 1.75 10.92
N CYS A 108 7.37 2.34 11.53
CA CYS A 108 7.98 1.77 12.74
C CYS A 108 7.20 2.15 14.02
N THR A 109 6.20 3.03 13.90
CA THR A 109 5.43 3.56 15.01
C THR A 109 3.94 3.30 14.80
N GLY A 110 3.30 2.70 15.82
CA GLY A 110 1.85 2.55 15.87
C GLY A 110 1.11 3.90 15.74
N PRO A 111 -0.16 3.90 15.32
CA PRO A 111 -0.95 5.12 15.29
C PRO A 111 -1.24 5.57 16.74
N PRO A 112 -1.45 6.87 17.01
CA PRO A 112 -1.92 7.29 18.33
C PRO A 112 -3.29 6.67 18.61
N LYS A 113 -3.64 6.65 19.89
CA LYS A 113 -4.97 6.22 20.32
C LYS A 113 -6.07 6.95 19.52
N GLY A 114 -6.94 6.17 18.89
CA GLY A 114 -8.10 6.67 18.14
C GLY A 114 -7.89 6.78 16.63
N LEU A 115 -6.65 6.62 16.13
CA LEU A 115 -6.39 6.43 14.71
C LEU A 115 -6.05 4.96 14.44
N ASN A 116 -6.43 4.49 13.26
CA ASN A 116 -5.94 3.24 12.70
C ASN A 116 -5.15 3.54 11.41
N TYR A 117 -4.31 2.60 11.00
CA TYR A 117 -3.67 2.61 9.68
C TYR A 117 -3.90 1.28 8.98
N PHE A 118 -3.63 1.22 7.67
CA PHE A 118 -3.65 0.02 6.84
C PHE A 118 -4.98 -0.76 6.87
N CYS A 119 -6.10 -0.12 7.18
CA CYS A 119 -7.38 -0.79 7.36
C CYS A 119 -7.88 -1.51 6.10
N TYR A 120 -7.57 -1.00 4.91
CA TYR A 120 -7.84 -1.72 3.66
C TYR A 120 -6.98 -2.98 3.54
N GLU A 121 -5.69 -2.87 3.87
CA GLU A 121 -4.67 -3.92 3.74
C GLU A 121 -4.99 -5.06 4.72
N ASP A 122 -5.33 -4.73 5.97
CA ASP A 122 -5.72 -5.71 7.01
C ASP A 122 -6.95 -6.52 6.59
N VAL A 123 -7.99 -5.87 6.06
CA VAL A 123 -9.19 -6.57 5.59
C VAL A 123 -8.88 -7.47 4.40
N MET A 124 -8.02 -7.03 3.48
CA MET A 124 -7.61 -7.84 2.33
C MET A 124 -6.77 -9.05 2.75
N SER A 125 -5.76 -8.84 3.58
CA SER A 125 -4.90 -9.90 4.08
C SER A 125 -5.70 -10.94 4.85
N LYS A 126 -6.63 -10.49 5.72
CA LYS A 126 -7.54 -11.39 6.42
C LYS A 126 -8.40 -12.23 5.45
N GLU A 127 -8.99 -11.61 4.44
CA GLU A 127 -9.80 -12.33 3.45
C GLU A 127 -8.96 -13.37 2.67
N ILE A 128 -7.72 -13.04 2.34
CA ILE A 128 -6.79 -13.94 1.66
C ILE A 128 -6.50 -15.17 2.54
N GLU A 129 -6.14 -14.94 3.79
CA GLU A 129 -5.86 -16.00 4.78
C GLU A 129 -7.11 -16.85 5.07
N ASP A 130 -8.29 -16.23 5.15
CA ASP A 130 -9.56 -16.93 5.33
C ASP A 130 -9.89 -17.84 4.11
N ARG A 131 -9.44 -17.49 2.89
CA ARG A 131 -9.65 -18.28 1.66
C ARG A 131 -8.63 -19.40 1.47
N TYR A 132 -7.36 -19.13 1.75
CA TYR A 132 -6.25 -20.01 1.36
C TYR A 132 -5.53 -20.67 2.53
N GLY A 133 -5.90 -20.32 3.77
CA GLY A 133 -5.35 -20.88 4.99
C GLY A 133 -4.33 -19.97 5.65
N GLN A 134 -4.07 -20.26 6.92
CA GLN A 134 -3.11 -19.51 7.75
C GLN A 134 -1.68 -19.62 7.19
N ASN A 135 -0.96 -18.50 7.18
CA ASN A 135 0.40 -18.31 6.67
C ASN A 135 0.54 -18.48 5.14
N TRP A 136 -0.57 -18.36 4.41
CA TRP A 136 -0.53 -18.47 2.96
C TRP A 136 0.23 -17.29 2.35
N ILE A 137 0.02 -16.07 2.84
CA ILE A 137 0.73 -14.86 2.41
C ILE A 137 2.24 -15.05 2.58
N ASP A 138 2.68 -15.42 3.79
CA ASP A 138 4.09 -15.67 4.10
C ASP A 138 4.70 -16.73 3.16
N SER A 139 3.96 -17.79 2.86
CA SER A 139 4.41 -18.85 1.96
C SER A 139 4.64 -18.35 0.53
N MET A 140 3.75 -17.48 0.04
CA MET A 140 3.90 -16.88 -1.29
C MET A 140 5.07 -15.88 -1.33
N GLU A 141 5.23 -15.08 -0.28
CA GLU A 141 6.36 -14.15 -0.15
C GLU A 141 7.70 -14.89 -0.09
N ARG A 142 7.82 -15.96 0.70
CA ARG A 142 9.03 -16.81 0.73
C ARG A 142 9.32 -17.43 -0.62
N THR A 143 8.30 -17.86 -1.36
CA THR A 143 8.46 -18.39 -2.71
C THR A 143 8.97 -17.31 -3.68
N ALA A 144 8.43 -16.09 -3.60
CA ALA A 144 8.87 -14.96 -4.40
C ALA A 144 10.33 -14.57 -4.10
N ILE A 145 10.71 -14.52 -2.82
CA ILE A 145 12.09 -14.26 -2.37
C ILE A 145 13.04 -15.32 -2.95
N LYS A 146 12.69 -16.61 -2.81
CA LYS A 146 13.49 -17.70 -3.37
C LYS A 146 13.68 -17.56 -4.89
N ASN A 147 12.61 -17.29 -5.62
CA ASN A 147 12.67 -17.10 -7.07
C ASN A 147 13.57 -15.92 -7.45
N TYR A 148 13.47 -14.81 -6.71
CA TYR A 148 14.32 -13.64 -6.92
C TYR A 148 15.80 -13.97 -6.73
N VAL A 149 16.14 -14.65 -5.63
CA VAL A 149 17.53 -15.03 -5.29
C VAL A 149 18.10 -15.94 -6.38
N ILE A 150 17.37 -16.96 -6.80
CA ILE A 150 17.81 -17.89 -7.86
C ILE A 150 18.04 -17.17 -9.20
N LYS A 151 17.18 -16.21 -9.55
CA LYS A 151 17.30 -15.42 -10.80
C LYS A 151 18.43 -14.38 -10.74
N ASN A 152 18.88 -14.00 -9.55
CA ASN A 152 19.89 -12.95 -9.35
C ASN A 152 21.08 -13.48 -8.51
N PRO A 153 21.80 -14.53 -8.96
CA PRO A 153 22.81 -15.20 -8.14
C PRO A 153 24.01 -14.31 -7.78
N SER A 154 24.26 -13.27 -8.57
CA SER A 154 25.32 -12.28 -8.33
C SER A 154 24.94 -11.18 -7.33
N LYS A 155 23.66 -11.04 -6.98
CA LYS A 155 23.18 -10.00 -6.05
C LYS A 155 23.01 -10.60 -4.66
N PRO A 156 23.77 -10.14 -3.65
CA PRO A 156 23.55 -10.60 -2.29
C PRO A 156 22.15 -10.19 -1.81
N TYR A 157 21.52 -11.09 -1.06
CA TYR A 157 20.21 -10.84 -0.46
C TYR A 157 20.29 -11.23 1.01
N PHE A 158 20.19 -10.25 1.91
CA PHE A 158 20.33 -10.50 3.34
C PHE A 158 19.00 -10.44 4.06
N GLU A 159 18.73 -11.46 4.86
CA GLU A 159 17.62 -11.49 5.81
C GLU A 159 18.16 -11.92 7.18
N ALA A 160 17.85 -11.13 8.22
CA ALA A 160 18.36 -11.36 9.57
C ALA A 160 19.89 -11.59 9.65
N GLY A 161 20.66 -10.89 8.82
CA GLY A 161 22.12 -10.98 8.77
C GLY A 161 22.68 -12.20 8.01
N LYS A 162 21.84 -13.00 7.35
CA LYS A 162 22.24 -14.15 6.54
C LYS A 162 22.04 -13.87 5.06
N ASP A 163 23.02 -14.22 4.23
CA ASP A 163 22.87 -14.17 2.76
C ASP A 163 22.04 -15.37 2.30
N LEU A 164 20.82 -15.13 1.82
CA LEU A 164 19.89 -16.17 1.39
C LEU A 164 20.37 -16.94 0.15
N ARG A 165 21.41 -16.45 -0.54
CA ARG A 165 22.05 -17.21 -1.62
C ARG A 165 22.65 -18.51 -1.11
N ASP A 166 23.23 -18.53 0.10
CA ASP A 166 23.79 -19.74 0.70
C ASP A 166 22.71 -20.81 0.98
N GLU A 167 21.46 -20.39 1.14
CA GLU A 167 20.31 -21.28 1.34
C GLU A 167 19.73 -21.79 0.01
N TYR A 168 19.55 -20.89 -0.97
CA TYR A 168 18.77 -21.20 -2.18
C TYR A 168 19.61 -21.57 -3.40
N ILE A 169 20.86 -21.12 -3.46
CA ILE A 169 21.78 -21.44 -4.53
C ILE A 169 22.73 -22.47 -3.96
N LYS A 170 22.43 -23.75 -4.21
CA LYS A 170 23.34 -24.85 -3.89
C LYS A 170 24.72 -24.54 -4.48
N LYS A 171 25.76 -24.58 -3.64
CA LYS A 171 27.15 -24.64 -4.10
C LYS A 171 27.40 -25.94 -4.86
#